data_AF-A1YSG7-F1
#
_entry.id   AF-A1YSG7-F1
#
_cell.length_a   1.000
_cell.length_b   1.000
_cell.length_c   1.000
_cell.angle_alpha   90.00
_cell.angle_beta   90.00
_cell.angle_gamma   90.00
#
_symmetry.space_group_name_H-M   'P 1'
#
loop_
_entity.id
_entity.type
_entity.pdbx_description
1 polymer ?
#
loop_
_entity_poly.entity_id
_entity_poly.type
_entity_poly.pdbx_seq_one_letter_code
_entity_poly.pdbx_strand_id
1 'polypeptide(L)'
;DLFMDTGLGRDSFSIISQGRVEAIFNSKPEERRAIFEEAAGVLKYKTRKKETESKLAQAQDNLDRLDDIIYELDNQVKPLEKQAQTAKKFLELDGQRKELYLNVLVAQLSLGKEKLSEKEAELESVKTELTSYYKQRSELEQENLNLKEKRHRLSEQLEREQAVLLDLTKLISDLERKIEVHKLESSQNESSHQEAQARLENLLTRREQLAEQIEQKQETLAQLDSSLSSLKDDIAAVDKEISYFSED
;
A
#
# COMPACT_ATOMS: atom_id res chain seq x y z
N ASP A 1 -97.91 -47.64 42.81
CA ASP A 1 -99.13 -47.51 41.98
C ASP A 1 -100.03 -48.73 41.92
N LEU A 2 -99.58 -49.95 41.57
CA LEU A 2 -100.48 -51.10 41.36
C LEU A 2 -101.32 -51.51 42.60
N PHE A 3 -100.77 -51.42 43.81
CA PHE A 3 -101.48 -51.76 45.05
C PHE A 3 -102.39 -50.65 45.60
N MET A 4 -102.18 -49.39 45.22
CA MET A 4 -103.00 -48.24 45.64
C MET A 4 -104.39 -48.26 44.97
N ASP A 5 -104.50 -48.83 43.77
CA ASP A 5 -105.75 -48.90 42.99
C ASP A 5 -106.67 -50.06 43.39
N THR A 6 -106.20 -50.95 44.25
CA THR A 6 -106.92 -52.18 44.65
C THR A 6 -107.48 -52.15 46.07
N GLY A 7 -107.19 -51.09 46.85
CA GLY A 7 -107.57 -51.00 48.27
C GLY A 7 -106.84 -51.99 49.19
N LEU A 8 -105.89 -52.76 48.67
CA LEU A 8 -105.14 -53.82 49.37
C LEU A 8 -103.72 -53.37 49.74
N GLY A 9 -103.56 -52.10 50.12
CA GLY A 9 -102.28 -51.56 50.60
C GLY A 9 -101.86 -52.13 51.95
N ARG A 10 -100.65 -51.76 52.42
CA ARG A 10 -100.11 -52.15 53.75
C ARG A 10 -101.02 -51.73 54.91
N ASP A 11 -101.97 -50.84 54.63
CA ASP A 11 -102.99 -50.27 55.51
C ASP A 11 -104.43 -50.53 55.01
N SER A 12 -104.66 -51.64 54.31
CA SER A 12 -105.97 -52.01 53.75
C SER A 12 -107.09 -51.93 54.78
N PHE A 13 -108.10 -51.11 54.49
CA PHE A 13 -109.30 -50.91 55.34
C PHE A 13 -110.19 -52.15 55.46
N SER A 14 -109.91 -53.20 54.70
CA SER A 14 -110.65 -54.45 54.72
C SER A 14 -110.36 -55.31 55.96
N ILE A 15 -109.34 -54.99 56.77
CA ILE A 15 -108.95 -55.74 57.98
C ILE A 15 -108.70 -54.75 59.14
N ILE A 16 -109.49 -54.85 60.21
CA ILE A 16 -109.34 -54.00 61.41
C ILE A 16 -108.50 -54.78 62.45
N SER A 17 -107.24 -54.38 62.64
CA SER A 17 -106.39 -54.91 63.72
C SER A 17 -106.75 -54.31 65.07
N GLN A 18 -106.58 -55.08 66.15
CA GLN A 18 -106.83 -54.61 67.52
C GLN A 18 -105.95 -53.38 67.85
N GLY A 19 -106.55 -52.33 68.42
CA GLY A 19 -105.88 -51.04 68.70
C GLY A 19 -105.91 -50.01 67.56
N ARG A 20 -106.35 -50.37 66.35
CA ARG A 20 -106.42 -49.44 65.19
C ARG A 20 -107.43 -48.31 65.39
N VAL A 21 -108.56 -48.58 66.03
CA VAL A 21 -109.59 -47.57 66.34
C VAL A 21 -109.06 -46.54 67.35
N GLU A 22 -108.35 -47.00 68.37
CA GLU A 22 -107.75 -46.16 69.42
C GLU A 22 -106.58 -45.33 68.86
N ALA A 23 -105.80 -45.92 67.94
CA ALA A 23 -104.75 -45.22 67.22
C ALA A 23 -105.31 -44.08 66.34
N ILE A 24 -106.45 -44.26 65.66
CA ILE A 24 -107.10 -43.19 64.87
C ILE A 24 -107.66 -42.07 65.78
N PHE A 25 -108.16 -42.43 66.96
CA PHE A 25 -108.74 -41.47 67.91
C PHE A 25 -107.67 -40.64 68.64
N ASN A 26 -106.49 -41.21 68.86
CA ASN A 26 -105.35 -40.52 69.48
C ASN A 26 -104.35 -39.94 68.46
N SER A 27 -104.51 -40.24 67.16
CA SER A 27 -103.64 -39.70 66.12
C SER A 27 -103.76 -38.19 66.01
N LYS A 28 -102.69 -37.56 65.52
CA LYS A 28 -102.73 -36.13 65.22
C LYS A 28 -103.78 -35.86 64.13
N PRO A 29 -104.38 -34.65 64.10
CA PRO A 29 -105.37 -34.29 63.08
C PRO A 29 -104.91 -34.53 61.63
N GLU A 30 -103.62 -34.36 61.35
CA GLU A 30 -103.03 -34.58 60.03
C GLU A 30 -103.01 -36.07 59.64
N GLU A 31 -102.61 -36.94 60.57
CA GLU A 31 -102.59 -38.39 60.40
C GLU A 31 -104.01 -38.93 60.22
N ARG A 32 -104.97 -38.42 61.01
CA ARG A 32 -106.38 -38.78 60.87
C ARG A 32 -106.94 -38.38 59.51
N ARG A 33 -106.56 -37.20 59.00
CA ARG A 33 -107.01 -36.68 57.71
C ARG A 33 -106.50 -37.53 56.55
N ALA A 34 -105.26 -38.01 56.60
CA ALA A 34 -104.70 -38.89 55.58
C ALA A 34 -105.51 -40.19 55.43
N ILE A 35 -105.98 -40.76 56.54
CA ILE A 35 -106.80 -41.97 56.59
C ILE A 35 -108.17 -41.75 55.92
N PHE A 36 -108.83 -40.63 56.21
CA PHE A 36 -110.09 -40.26 55.55
C PHE A 36 -109.90 -39.94 54.05
N GLU A 37 -108.80 -39.31 53.67
CA GLU A 37 -108.48 -39.00 52.27
C GLU A 37 -108.18 -40.26 51.44
N GLU A 38 -107.62 -41.31 52.08
CA GLU A 38 -107.40 -42.63 51.47
C GLU A 38 -108.71 -43.40 51.28
N ALA A 39 -109.57 -43.42 52.30
CA ALA A 39 -110.89 -44.05 52.22
C ALA A 39 -111.82 -43.39 51.18
N ALA A 40 -111.69 -42.08 50.97
CA ALA A 40 -112.41 -41.34 49.93
C ALA A 40 -111.79 -41.47 48.53
N GLY A 41 -110.65 -42.17 48.38
CA GLY A 41 -109.94 -42.34 47.11
C GLY A 41 -109.26 -41.09 46.56
N VAL A 42 -109.20 -40.00 47.33
CA VAL A 42 -108.65 -38.70 46.90
C VAL A 42 -107.13 -38.63 47.11
N LEU A 43 -106.58 -39.44 48.03
CA LEU A 43 -105.15 -39.45 48.36
C LEU A 43 -104.24 -39.71 47.15
N LYS A 44 -104.61 -40.64 46.25
CA LYS A 44 -103.84 -40.94 45.02
C LYS A 44 -103.71 -39.71 44.12
N TYR A 45 -104.82 -39.02 43.87
CA TYR A 45 -104.85 -37.82 43.03
C TYR A 45 -104.07 -36.67 43.68
N LYS A 46 -104.16 -36.51 45.00
CA LYS A 46 -103.40 -35.50 45.76
C LYS A 46 -101.89 -35.75 45.71
N THR A 47 -101.45 -37.01 45.85
CA THR A 47 -100.03 -37.38 45.73
C THR A 47 -99.50 -37.18 44.32
N ARG A 48 -100.23 -37.66 43.29
CA ARG A 48 -99.85 -37.43 41.88
C ARG A 48 -99.81 -35.95 41.52
N LYS A 49 -100.76 -35.15 42.03
CA LYS A 49 -100.76 -33.69 41.86
C LYS A 49 -99.47 -33.09 42.44
N LYS A 50 -99.13 -33.43 43.69
CA LYS A 50 -97.91 -32.93 44.36
C LYS A 50 -96.61 -33.37 43.66
N GLU A 51 -96.53 -34.62 43.20
CA GLU A 51 -95.38 -35.11 42.41
C GLU A 51 -95.26 -34.39 41.06
N THR A 52 -96.38 -34.17 40.38
CA THR A 52 -96.41 -33.45 39.10
C THR A 52 -96.03 -31.99 39.30
N GLU A 53 -96.58 -31.33 40.33
CA GLU A 53 -96.19 -29.96 40.73
C GLU A 53 -94.70 -29.87 41.04
N SER A 54 -94.13 -30.85 41.76
CA SER A 54 -92.69 -30.91 42.04
C SER A 54 -91.86 -31.08 40.76
N LYS A 55 -92.29 -31.94 39.83
CA LYS A 55 -91.61 -32.13 38.54
C LYS A 55 -91.72 -30.89 37.65
N LEU A 56 -92.85 -30.21 37.68
CA LEU A 56 -93.09 -28.97 36.94
C LEU A 56 -92.24 -27.82 37.49
N ALA A 57 -92.10 -27.73 38.82
CA ALA A 57 -91.20 -26.79 39.47
C ALA A 57 -89.73 -27.08 39.13
N GLN A 58 -89.30 -28.35 39.13
CA GLN A 58 -87.94 -28.71 38.69
C GLN A 58 -87.71 -28.42 37.20
N ALA A 59 -88.72 -28.63 36.35
CA ALA A 59 -88.61 -28.28 34.94
C ALA A 59 -88.49 -26.77 34.75
N GLN A 60 -89.21 -25.97 35.52
CA GLN A 60 -89.10 -24.51 35.51
C GLN A 60 -87.70 -24.05 35.94
N ASP A 61 -87.17 -24.58 37.05
CA ASP A 61 -85.81 -24.27 37.52
C ASP A 61 -84.74 -24.61 36.48
N ASN A 62 -84.89 -25.74 35.78
CA ASN A 62 -84.00 -26.11 34.68
C ASN A 62 -84.11 -25.17 33.48
N LEU A 63 -85.31 -24.67 33.16
CA LEU A 63 -85.51 -23.69 32.09
C LEU A 63 -84.89 -22.35 32.47
N ASP A 64 -85.11 -21.88 33.69
CA ASP A 64 -84.53 -20.63 34.19
C ASP A 64 -82.99 -20.71 34.13
N ARG A 65 -82.41 -21.85 34.52
CA ARG A 65 -80.96 -22.09 34.41
C ARG A 65 -80.47 -22.16 32.96
N LEU A 66 -81.26 -22.72 32.05
CA LEU A 66 -80.94 -22.74 30.62
C LEU A 66 -80.91 -21.31 30.07
N ASP A 67 -81.88 -20.48 30.44
CA ASP A 67 -81.96 -19.08 30.03
C ASP A 67 -80.77 -18.27 30.56
N ASP A 68 -80.35 -18.51 31.81
CA ASP A 68 -79.13 -17.91 32.37
C ASP A 68 -77.87 -18.27 31.57
N ILE A 69 -77.72 -19.56 31.20
CA ILE A 69 -76.58 -20.03 30.39
C ILE A 69 -76.61 -19.39 28.99
N ILE A 70 -77.79 -19.31 28.37
CA ILE A 70 -77.95 -18.65 27.06
C ILE A 70 -77.56 -17.18 27.15
N TYR A 71 -77.99 -16.47 28.19
CA TYR A 71 -77.65 -15.08 28.41
C TYR A 71 -76.15 -14.87 28.64
N GLU A 72 -75.50 -15.74 29.41
CA GLU A 72 -74.06 -15.70 29.62
C GLU A 72 -73.29 -15.94 28.31
N LEU A 73 -73.69 -16.95 27.53
CA LEU A 73 -73.07 -17.25 26.24
C LEU A 73 -73.25 -16.11 25.24
N ASP A 74 -74.42 -15.48 25.15
CA ASP A 74 -74.64 -14.33 24.24
C ASP A 74 -73.73 -13.14 24.60
N ASN A 75 -73.48 -12.93 25.89
CA ASN A 75 -72.53 -11.93 26.37
C ASN A 75 -71.07 -12.27 26.04
N GLN A 76 -70.71 -13.57 25.94
CA GLN A 76 -69.37 -14.02 25.56
C GLN A 76 -69.14 -14.03 24.03
N VAL A 77 -70.18 -14.25 23.23
CA VAL A 77 -70.07 -14.34 21.75
C VAL A 77 -69.60 -13.02 21.14
N LYS A 78 -70.17 -11.88 21.53
CA LYS A 78 -69.81 -10.56 20.99
C LYS A 78 -68.32 -10.20 21.17
N PRO A 79 -67.70 -10.34 22.36
CA PRO A 79 -66.27 -10.09 22.53
C PRO A 79 -65.41 -11.11 21.79
N LEU A 80 -65.80 -12.40 21.74
CA LEU A 80 -65.10 -13.43 20.96
C LEU A 80 -65.11 -13.12 19.46
N GLU A 81 -66.23 -12.63 18.92
CA GLU A 81 -66.32 -12.21 17.54
C GLU A 81 -65.35 -11.06 17.23
N LYS A 82 -65.31 -10.04 18.10
CA LYS A 82 -64.34 -8.93 17.97
C LYS A 82 -62.90 -9.42 18.02
N GLN A 83 -62.57 -10.32 18.95
CA GLN A 83 -61.24 -10.91 19.06
C GLN A 83 -60.86 -11.69 17.79
N ALA A 84 -61.79 -12.47 17.24
CA ALA A 84 -61.58 -13.20 16.00
C ALA A 84 -61.36 -12.26 14.80
N GLN A 85 -62.11 -11.16 14.70
CA GLN A 85 -61.91 -10.14 13.66
C GLN A 85 -60.54 -9.48 13.80
N THR A 86 -60.11 -9.10 15.01
CA THR A 86 -58.79 -8.53 15.25
C THR A 86 -57.67 -9.52 14.90
N ALA A 87 -57.81 -10.79 15.30
CA ALA A 87 -56.83 -11.83 14.99
C ALA A 87 -56.70 -12.07 13.47
N LYS A 88 -57.82 -12.12 12.74
CA LYS A 88 -57.81 -12.23 11.27
C LYS A 88 -57.09 -11.05 10.63
N LYS A 89 -57.39 -9.82 11.06
CA LYS A 89 -56.74 -8.61 10.55
C LYS A 89 -55.24 -8.58 10.87
N PHE A 90 -54.86 -9.05 12.05
CA PHE A 90 -53.45 -9.20 12.42
C PHE A 90 -52.73 -10.18 11.49
N LEU A 91 -53.30 -11.35 11.21
CA LEU A 91 -52.69 -12.35 10.32
C LEU A 91 -52.51 -11.81 8.90
N GLU A 92 -53.49 -11.07 8.38
CA GLU A 92 -53.42 -10.41 7.08
C GLU A 92 -52.27 -9.38 7.04
N LEU A 93 -52.23 -8.47 8.03
CA LEU A 93 -51.19 -7.44 8.12
C LEU A 93 -49.80 -8.02 8.37
N ASP A 94 -49.69 -9.10 9.16
CA ASP A 94 -48.42 -9.79 9.38
C ASP A 94 -47.91 -10.46 8.10
N GLY A 95 -48.81 -11.03 7.28
CA GLY A 95 -48.50 -11.54 5.96
C GLY A 95 -47.93 -10.44 5.05
N GLN A 96 -48.63 -9.32 4.93
CA GLN A 96 -48.18 -8.17 4.14
C GLN A 96 -46.84 -7.61 4.65
N ARG A 97 -46.68 -7.52 5.98
CA ARG A 97 -45.42 -7.06 6.60
C ARG A 97 -44.25 -7.98 6.22
N LYS A 98 -44.44 -9.30 6.28
CA LYS A 98 -43.40 -10.28 5.93
C LYS A 98 -43.00 -10.17 4.46
N GLU A 99 -43.97 -10.02 3.57
CA GLU A 99 -43.72 -9.85 2.14
C GLU A 99 -42.94 -8.55 1.86
N LEU A 100 -43.39 -7.42 2.40
CA LEU A 100 -42.70 -6.13 2.25
C LEU A 100 -41.28 -6.18 2.84
N TYR A 101 -41.12 -6.81 4.01
CA TYR A 101 -39.82 -6.97 4.64
C TYR A 101 -38.86 -7.79 3.77
N LEU A 102 -39.33 -8.90 3.19
CA LEU A 102 -38.54 -9.71 2.27
C LEU A 102 -38.14 -8.91 1.03
N ASN A 103 -39.07 -8.15 0.44
CA ASN A 103 -38.80 -7.31 -0.73
C ASN A 103 -37.74 -6.25 -0.44
N VAL A 104 -37.83 -5.56 0.71
CA VAL A 104 -36.82 -4.59 1.15
C VAL A 104 -35.47 -5.26 1.35
N LEU A 105 -35.44 -6.43 2.00
CA LEU A 105 -34.20 -7.15 2.25
C LEU A 105 -33.53 -7.59 0.94
N VAL A 106 -34.30 -8.10 -0.02
CA VAL A 106 -33.80 -8.49 -1.36
C VAL A 106 -33.26 -7.27 -2.11
N ALA A 107 -33.95 -6.13 -2.06
CA ALA A 107 -33.47 -4.89 -2.68
C ALA A 107 -32.16 -4.40 -2.04
N GLN A 108 -32.06 -4.44 -0.70
CA GLN A 108 -30.84 -4.08 0.02
C GLN A 108 -29.67 -5.00 -0.30
N LEU A 109 -29.90 -6.32 -0.36
CA LEU A 109 -28.88 -7.29 -0.73
C LEU A 109 -28.41 -7.11 -2.17
N SER A 110 -29.34 -6.83 -3.09
CA SER A 110 -29.01 -6.60 -4.50
C SER A 110 -28.14 -5.36 -4.67
N LEU A 111 -28.53 -4.25 -4.03
CA LEU A 111 -27.76 -3.01 -4.01
C LEU A 111 -26.39 -3.19 -3.34
N GLY A 112 -26.35 -3.94 -2.23
CA GLY A 112 -25.11 -4.26 -1.54
C GLY A 112 -24.15 -5.08 -2.42
N LYS A 113 -24.69 -6.05 -3.16
CA LYS A 113 -23.93 -6.88 -4.10
C LYS A 113 -23.39 -6.08 -5.29
N GLU A 114 -24.19 -5.17 -5.84
CA GLU A 114 -23.75 -4.27 -6.92
C GLU A 114 -22.60 -3.38 -6.47
N LYS A 115 -22.74 -2.72 -5.31
CA LYS A 115 -21.67 -1.90 -4.72
C LYS A 115 -20.42 -2.71 -4.41
N LEU A 116 -20.57 -3.93 -3.93
CA LEU A 116 -19.43 -4.82 -3.67
C LEU A 116 -18.70 -5.15 -4.98
N SER A 117 -19.44 -5.52 -6.02
CA SER A 117 -18.87 -5.82 -7.34
C SER A 117 -18.15 -4.62 -7.96
N GLU A 118 -18.70 -3.41 -7.81
CA GLU A 118 -18.06 -2.18 -8.26
C GLU A 118 -16.73 -1.95 -7.52
N LYS A 119 -16.74 -2.09 -6.19
CA LYS A 119 -15.53 -1.91 -5.36
C LYS A 119 -14.48 -3.00 -5.58
N GLU A 120 -14.90 -4.23 -5.87
CA GLU A 120 -13.98 -5.30 -6.27
C GLU A 120 -13.33 -5.00 -7.62
N ALA A 121 -14.09 -4.48 -8.59
CA ALA A 121 -13.53 -4.08 -9.89
C ALA A 121 -12.56 -2.89 -9.76
N GLU A 122 -12.91 -1.86 -8.98
CA GLU A 122 -12.00 -0.75 -8.67
C GLU A 122 -10.72 -1.25 -7.99
N LEU A 123 -10.84 -2.13 -6.99
CA LEU A 123 -9.70 -2.69 -6.28
C LEU A 123 -8.78 -3.47 -7.22
N GLU A 124 -9.34 -4.26 -8.14
CA GLU A 124 -8.55 -5.02 -9.09
C GLU A 124 -7.84 -4.10 -10.09
N SER A 125 -8.50 -3.04 -10.57
CA SER A 125 -7.86 -2.01 -11.40
C SER A 125 -6.66 -1.39 -10.67
N VAL A 126 -6.85 -0.94 -9.42
CA VAL A 126 -5.78 -0.34 -8.62
C VAL A 126 -4.62 -1.31 -8.37
N LYS A 127 -4.90 -2.61 -8.14
CA LYS A 127 -3.85 -3.63 -8.00
C LYS A 127 -3.05 -3.81 -9.28
N THR A 128 -3.72 -3.83 -10.44
CA THR A 128 -3.01 -3.96 -11.73
C THR A 128 -2.14 -2.74 -12.01
N GLU A 129 -2.64 -1.54 -11.75
CA GLU A 129 -1.86 -0.29 -11.85
C GLU A 129 -0.66 -0.32 -10.90
N LEU A 130 -0.87 -0.67 -9.63
CA LEU A 130 0.20 -0.77 -8.64
C LEU A 130 1.29 -1.78 -9.05
N THR A 131 0.89 -2.93 -9.58
CA THR A 131 1.82 -3.95 -10.07
C THR A 131 2.64 -3.43 -11.24
N SER A 132 2.01 -2.73 -12.19
CA SER A 132 2.70 -2.09 -13.31
C SER A 132 3.69 -1.01 -12.85
N TYR A 133 3.29 -0.21 -11.86
CA TYR A 133 4.12 0.84 -11.27
C TYR A 133 5.36 0.25 -10.58
N TYR A 134 5.20 -0.82 -9.80
CA TYR A 134 6.34 -1.50 -9.18
C TYR A 134 7.30 -2.10 -10.20
N LYS A 135 6.77 -2.64 -11.29
CA LYS A 135 7.60 -3.14 -12.40
C LYS A 135 8.40 -1.99 -13.04
N GLN A 136 7.76 -0.90 -13.41
CA GLN A 136 8.43 0.28 -13.98
C GLN A 136 9.48 0.86 -13.02
N ARG A 137 9.16 0.96 -11.72
CA ARG A 137 10.10 1.41 -10.70
C ARG A 137 11.33 0.51 -10.64
N SER A 138 11.15 -0.81 -10.67
CA SER A 138 12.27 -1.77 -10.66
C SER A 138 13.14 -1.64 -11.92
N GLU A 139 12.54 -1.42 -13.09
CA GLU A 139 13.27 -1.22 -14.34
C GLU A 139 14.11 0.07 -14.30
N LEU A 140 13.51 1.17 -13.85
CA LEU A 140 14.21 2.45 -13.67
C LEU A 140 15.34 2.38 -12.63
N GLU A 141 15.15 1.61 -11.56
CA GLU A 141 16.17 1.41 -10.53
C GLU A 141 17.38 0.63 -11.08
N GLN A 142 17.13 -0.43 -11.86
CA GLN A 142 18.19 -1.15 -12.57
C GLN A 142 18.91 -0.26 -13.59
N GLU A 143 18.17 0.55 -14.35
CA GLU A 143 18.77 1.50 -15.29
C GLU A 143 19.65 2.53 -14.56
N ASN A 144 19.18 3.04 -13.42
CA ASN A 144 19.95 3.98 -12.61
C ASN A 144 21.26 3.37 -12.09
N LEU A 145 21.23 2.11 -11.65
CA LEU A 145 22.43 1.38 -11.23
C LEU A 145 23.41 1.21 -12.40
N ASN A 146 22.92 0.78 -13.56
CA ASN A 146 23.73 0.64 -14.77
C ASN A 146 24.37 1.98 -15.21
N LEU A 147 23.63 3.07 -15.14
CA LEU A 147 24.13 4.41 -15.45
C LEU A 147 25.20 4.87 -14.44
N LYS A 148 25.02 4.58 -13.15
CA LYS A 148 26.03 4.85 -12.11
C LYS A 148 27.34 4.09 -12.38
N GLU A 149 27.25 2.81 -12.74
CA GLU A 149 28.43 2.02 -13.09
C GLU A 149 29.13 2.56 -14.34
N LYS A 150 28.38 2.87 -15.40
CA LYS A 150 28.93 3.49 -16.62
C LYS A 150 29.64 4.81 -16.31
N ARG A 151 29.02 5.66 -15.50
CA ARG A 151 29.62 6.93 -15.07
C ARG A 151 30.90 6.70 -14.28
N HIS A 152 30.94 5.71 -13.39
CA HIS A 152 32.14 5.40 -12.62
C HIS A 152 33.28 4.94 -13.54
N ARG A 153 33.02 4.01 -14.48
CA ARG A 153 34.01 3.56 -15.46
C ARG A 153 34.55 4.70 -16.33
N LEU A 154 33.67 5.59 -16.80
CA LEU A 154 34.07 6.76 -17.57
C LEU A 154 34.93 7.72 -16.74
N SER A 155 34.61 7.90 -15.46
CA SER A 155 35.44 8.71 -14.54
C SER A 155 36.84 8.12 -14.37
N GLU A 156 36.94 6.81 -14.17
CA GLU A 156 38.24 6.13 -14.07
C GLU A 156 39.04 6.23 -15.38
N GLN A 157 38.39 6.11 -16.54
CA GLN A 157 39.03 6.31 -17.84
C GLN A 157 39.54 7.74 -17.99
N LEU A 158 38.72 8.73 -17.64
CA LEU A 158 39.10 10.14 -17.70
C LEU A 158 40.31 10.44 -16.81
N GLU A 159 40.32 9.92 -15.57
CA GLU A 159 41.46 10.09 -14.66
C GLU A 159 42.75 9.47 -15.22
N ARG A 160 42.67 8.29 -15.83
CA ARG A 160 43.81 7.65 -16.49
C ARG A 160 44.32 8.47 -17.68
N GLU A 161 43.43 8.94 -18.53
CA GLU A 161 43.79 9.76 -19.69
C GLU A 161 44.40 11.10 -19.28
N GLN A 162 43.87 11.73 -18.21
CA GLN A 162 44.45 12.96 -17.65
C GLN A 162 45.86 12.73 -17.08
N ALA A 163 46.10 11.59 -16.42
CA ALA A 163 47.43 11.22 -15.94
C ALA A 163 48.42 11.05 -17.11
N VAL A 164 48.02 10.33 -18.16
CA VAL A 164 48.84 10.15 -19.37
C VAL A 164 49.11 11.49 -20.06
N LEU A 165 48.11 12.36 -20.16
CA LEU A 165 48.27 13.69 -20.75
C LEU A 165 49.27 14.54 -19.96
N LEU A 166 49.21 14.50 -18.63
CA LEU A 166 50.15 15.22 -17.76
C LEU A 166 51.58 14.74 -17.97
N ASP A 167 51.78 13.42 -18.04
CA ASP A 167 53.10 12.83 -18.25
C ASP A 167 53.66 13.14 -19.65
N LEU A 168 52.81 13.08 -20.69
CA LEU A 168 53.19 13.52 -22.04
C LEU A 168 53.54 15.01 -22.08
N THR A 169 52.79 15.85 -21.38
CA THR A 169 53.06 17.31 -21.34
C THR A 169 54.41 17.60 -20.66
N LYS A 170 54.73 16.88 -19.57
CA LYS A 170 56.05 16.97 -18.93
C LYS A 170 57.16 16.52 -19.88
N LEU A 171 56.96 15.40 -20.58
CA LEU A 171 57.94 14.88 -21.53
C LEU A 171 58.18 15.86 -22.68
N ILE A 172 57.13 16.47 -23.22
CA ILE A 172 57.23 17.50 -24.25
C ILE A 172 58.05 18.68 -23.73
N SER A 173 57.73 19.21 -22.54
CA SER A 173 58.47 20.33 -21.94
C SER A 173 59.95 19.99 -21.70
N ASP A 174 60.25 18.77 -21.25
CA ASP A 174 61.63 18.30 -21.08
C ASP A 174 62.39 18.19 -22.41
N LEU A 175 61.73 17.71 -23.46
CA LEU A 175 62.31 17.63 -24.80
C LEU A 175 62.51 19.01 -25.41
N GLU A 176 61.56 19.92 -25.26
CA GLU A 176 61.68 21.32 -25.68
C GLU A 176 62.87 21.99 -25.01
N ARG A 177 63.01 21.83 -23.68
CA ARG A 177 64.17 22.33 -22.94
C ARG A 177 65.49 21.76 -23.45
N LYS A 178 65.55 20.44 -23.74
CA LYS A 178 66.75 19.83 -24.34
C LYS A 178 67.06 20.37 -25.73
N ILE A 179 66.04 20.59 -26.55
CA ILE A 179 66.19 21.18 -27.89
C ILE A 179 66.74 22.61 -27.77
N GLU A 180 66.24 23.42 -26.84
CA GLU A 180 66.76 24.77 -26.62
C GLU A 180 68.22 24.78 -26.17
N VAL A 181 68.61 23.89 -25.24
CA VAL A 181 70.00 23.74 -24.82
C VAL A 181 70.88 23.34 -26.00
N HIS A 182 70.49 22.34 -26.79
CA HIS A 182 71.27 21.92 -27.96
C HIS A 182 71.35 23.00 -29.04
N LYS A 183 70.29 23.80 -29.25
CA LYS A 183 70.35 24.95 -30.15
C LYS A 183 71.34 26.00 -29.65
N LEU A 184 71.35 26.29 -28.35
CA LEU A 184 72.30 27.23 -27.74
C LEU A 184 73.73 26.72 -27.87
N GLU A 185 73.99 25.45 -27.52
CA GLU A 185 75.31 24.81 -27.67
C GLU A 185 75.78 24.84 -29.13
N SER A 186 74.90 24.51 -30.08
CA SER A 186 75.22 24.58 -31.52
C SER A 186 75.56 26.01 -31.95
N SER A 187 74.82 27.02 -31.49
CA SER A 187 75.09 28.42 -31.83
C SER A 187 76.40 28.91 -31.21
N GLN A 188 76.73 28.48 -29.99
CA GLN A 188 77.97 28.82 -29.32
C GLN A 188 79.18 28.14 -29.97
N ASN A 189 79.02 26.88 -30.38
CA ASN A 189 80.04 26.16 -31.14
C ASN A 189 80.28 26.83 -32.50
N GLU A 190 79.22 27.24 -33.20
CA GLU A 190 79.34 27.97 -34.46
C GLU A 190 80.06 29.31 -34.28
N SER A 191 79.69 30.10 -33.26
CA SER A 191 80.38 31.35 -32.93
C SER A 191 81.85 31.13 -32.57
N SER A 192 82.14 30.10 -31.77
CA SER A 192 83.50 29.73 -31.39
C SER A 192 84.32 29.28 -32.61
N HIS A 193 83.68 28.57 -33.55
CA HIS A 193 84.30 28.18 -34.80
C HIS A 193 84.64 29.39 -35.67
N GLN A 194 83.71 30.33 -35.81
CA GLN A 194 83.95 31.60 -36.54
C GLN A 194 85.05 32.44 -35.89
N GLU A 195 85.07 32.55 -34.56
CA GLU A 195 86.16 33.23 -33.84
C GLU A 195 87.51 32.53 -34.06
N ALA A 196 87.54 31.20 -34.02
CA ALA A 196 88.75 30.43 -34.27
C ALA A 196 89.23 30.60 -35.72
N GLN A 197 88.33 30.61 -36.70
CA GLN A 197 88.63 30.89 -38.10
C GLN A 197 89.18 32.31 -38.27
N ALA A 198 88.54 33.33 -37.69
CA ALA A 198 89.01 34.71 -37.75
C ALA A 198 90.39 34.88 -37.07
N ARG A 199 90.64 34.19 -35.95
CA ARG A 199 91.97 34.15 -35.32
C ARG A 199 93.00 33.49 -36.22
N LEU A 200 92.63 32.39 -36.89
CA LEU A 200 93.51 31.71 -37.84
C LEU A 200 93.87 32.61 -39.02
N GLU A 201 92.89 33.30 -39.61
CA GLU A 201 93.13 34.28 -40.69
C GLU A 201 94.06 35.40 -40.23
N ASN A 202 93.82 35.98 -39.05
CA ASN A 202 94.69 37.01 -38.49
C ASN A 202 96.12 36.50 -38.23
N LEU A 203 96.29 35.26 -37.79
CA LEU A 203 97.61 34.66 -37.61
C LEU A 203 98.29 34.38 -38.95
N LEU A 204 97.54 33.99 -39.98
CA LEU A 204 98.06 33.79 -41.34
C LEU A 204 98.52 35.11 -41.96
N THR A 205 97.71 36.17 -41.89
CA THR A 205 98.09 37.51 -42.36
C THR A 205 99.28 38.05 -41.57
N ARG A 206 99.32 37.82 -40.25
CA ARG A 206 100.47 38.22 -39.43
C ARG A 206 101.73 37.46 -39.80
N ARG A 207 101.62 36.16 -40.10
CA ARG A 207 102.73 35.34 -40.60
C ARG A 207 103.23 35.86 -41.95
N GLU A 208 102.34 36.23 -42.86
CA GLU A 208 102.69 36.83 -44.15
C GLU A 208 103.40 38.17 -43.98
N GLN A 209 102.86 39.08 -43.15
CA GLN A 209 103.53 40.35 -42.82
C GLN A 209 104.91 40.15 -42.21
N LEU A 210 105.06 39.18 -41.31
CA LEU A 210 106.36 38.86 -40.71
C LEU A 210 107.32 38.26 -41.74
N ALA A 211 106.83 37.44 -42.67
CA ALA A 211 107.64 36.92 -43.77
C ALA A 211 108.11 38.05 -44.70
N GLU A 212 107.23 38.99 -45.05
CA GLU A 212 107.57 40.18 -45.84
C GLU A 212 108.57 41.08 -45.09
N GLN A 213 108.40 41.27 -43.78
CA GLN A 213 109.37 42.01 -42.95
C GLN A 213 110.73 41.30 -42.88
N ILE A 214 110.75 39.97 -42.84
CA ILE A 214 112.00 39.19 -42.89
C ILE A 214 112.67 39.38 -44.25
N GLU A 215 111.92 39.32 -45.35
CA GLU A 215 112.41 39.56 -46.70
C GLU A 215 112.99 40.97 -46.86
N GLN A 216 112.26 42.01 -46.44
CA GLN A 216 112.76 43.40 -46.43
C GLN A 216 114.00 43.56 -45.54
N LYS A 217 114.07 42.87 -44.39
CA LYS A 217 115.27 42.88 -43.54
C LYS A 217 116.45 42.16 -44.19
N GLN A 218 116.21 41.10 -44.96
CA GLN A 218 117.23 40.40 -45.73
C GLN A 218 117.72 41.27 -46.89
N GLU A 219 116.83 41.98 -47.59
CA GLU A 219 117.22 42.95 -48.64
C GLU A 219 118.02 44.11 -48.06
N THR A 220 117.60 44.69 -46.93
CA THR A 220 118.36 45.77 -46.29
C THR A 220 119.70 45.28 -45.75
N LEU A 221 119.80 44.05 -45.22
CA LEU A 221 121.09 43.41 -44.90
C LEU A 221 121.96 43.25 -46.14
N ALA A 222 121.43 42.78 -47.27
CA ALA A 222 122.17 42.65 -48.51
C ALA A 222 122.64 44.02 -49.06
N GLN A 223 121.81 45.06 -48.95
CA GLN A 223 122.19 46.43 -49.31
C GLN A 223 123.29 46.97 -48.37
N LEU A 224 123.18 46.71 -47.07
CA LEU A 224 124.18 47.12 -46.07
C LEU A 224 125.51 46.36 -46.30
N ASP A 225 125.46 45.07 -46.62
CA ASP A 225 126.62 44.27 -47.01
C ASP A 225 127.25 44.79 -48.31
N SER A 226 126.44 45.19 -49.30
CA SER A 226 126.94 45.82 -50.52
C SER A 226 127.59 47.19 -50.26
N SER A 227 127.03 47.96 -49.32
CA SER A 227 127.59 49.24 -48.89
C SER A 227 128.84 49.06 -48.02
N LEU A 228 128.93 47.99 -47.24
CA LEU A 228 130.16 47.61 -46.54
C LEU A 228 131.22 47.11 -47.51
N SER A 229 130.83 46.42 -48.59
CA SER A 229 131.75 46.06 -49.68
C SER A 229 132.25 47.29 -50.39
N SER A 230 131.37 48.23 -50.78
CA SER A 230 131.79 49.47 -51.43
C SER A 230 132.63 50.34 -50.50
N LEU A 231 132.31 50.41 -49.21
CA LEU A 231 133.12 51.15 -48.23
C LEU A 231 134.47 50.45 -47.98
N LYS A 232 134.53 49.12 -48.04
CA LYS A 232 135.80 48.37 -48.02
C LYS A 232 136.61 48.59 -49.29
N ASP A 233 135.95 48.68 -50.45
CA ASP A 233 136.59 49.00 -51.72
C ASP A 233 137.07 50.46 -51.76
N ASP A 234 136.32 51.38 -51.15
CA ASP A 234 136.71 52.79 -50.96
C ASP A 234 137.88 52.90 -49.97
N ILE A 235 137.87 52.14 -48.87
CA ILE A 235 139.01 52.06 -47.94
C ILE A 235 140.23 51.44 -48.65
N ALA A 236 140.04 50.41 -49.49
CA ALA A 236 141.12 49.81 -50.29
C ALA A 236 141.63 50.76 -51.39
N ALA A 237 140.78 51.66 -51.92
CA ALA A 237 141.16 52.70 -52.86
C ALA A 237 141.95 53.82 -52.17
N VAL A 238 141.53 54.23 -50.96
CA VAL A 238 142.27 55.19 -50.12
C VAL A 238 143.59 54.59 -49.63
N ASP A 239 143.63 53.30 -49.25
CA ASP A 239 144.88 52.60 -48.93
C ASP A 239 145.80 52.47 -50.17
N LYS A 240 145.23 52.34 -51.38
CA LYS A 240 145.98 52.42 -52.64
C LYS A 240 146.53 53.82 -52.90
N GLU A 241 145.76 54.88 -52.63
CA GLU A 241 146.22 56.27 -52.72
C GLU A 241 147.32 56.59 -51.69
N ILE A 242 147.26 55.99 -50.49
CA ILE A 242 148.31 56.11 -49.47
C ILE A 242 149.57 55.31 -49.87
N SER A 243 149.43 54.17 -50.56
CA SER A 243 150.57 53.42 -51.11
C SER A 243 151.25 54.11 -52.30
N TYR A 244 150.55 55.01 -53.00
CA TYR A 244 151.11 55.80 -54.12
C TYR A 244 151.78 57.11 -53.66
N PHE A 245 151.57 57.54 -52.42
CA PHE A 245 152.19 58.71 -51.79
C PHE A 245 153.30 58.35 -50.78
N SER A 246 153.79 57.10 -50.79
CA SER A 246 154.92 56.64 -49.95
C SER A 246 156.13 56.11 -50.73
N GLU A 247 156.17 56.31 -52.06
CA GLU A 247 157.39 56.29 -52.87
C GLU A 247 157.55 57.63 -53.61
N ASP A 248 157.79 58.69 -52.82
CA ASP A 248 158.68 59.83 -53.11
C ASP A 248 158.94 60.63 -51.81
#